data_AF-A0A956FTL2-F1
#
_entry.id   AF-A0A956FTL2-F1
#
_cell.length_a   1.000
_cell.length_b   1.000
_cell.length_c   1.000
_cell.angle_alpha   90.00
_cell.angle_beta   90.00
_cell.angle_gamma   90.00
#
_symmetry.space_group_name_H-M   'P 1'
#
loop_
_entity.id
_entity.type
_entity.pdbx_description
1 polymer ?
#
loop_
_entity_poly.entity_id
_entity_poly.type
_entity_poly.pdbx_seq_one_letter_code
_entity_poly.pdbx_strand_id
1 'polypeptide(L)'
;MLGLSPNPRAIALVALFGLTACPPDDPGTSDTGSTTTTGTTTSSTTEEPTTDTSTSTSTSTSTSTTDTDTTEGPVCGDGLVEGDEECDDGNADNADDCLDTCALATCGDGFVHKGVEACDDGNAVDTDACLNTCVKASCGDGVVHKNVEQCDNGDENAFGVYGGCDPFCFLGPHCGDGLLDDEEQCDDGNDGDPADGCLDGCVSAVSCKSIKEGKPDAETGIYEILPDVQGIDESVQVWCDMETDGGGYTFLKVDVAQFPNSPAYSAAIAEEECAKYGLRLFVPRSPDHAAAAYDFAVKQNLAPVGGGIVPADPSYMTILGIYPKMTGVSCVDQPLNTDACPQWRAGDDGPFWVSDTPVPGQPSTSNCQNCSMYYEWANDGMVQTYIALGQGGFSSHRFLCDIGDKWE
;
A
#
# COMPACT_ATOMS: atom_id res chain seq x y z
N MET A 1 51.72 -35.19 -39.22
CA MET A 1 51.61 -34.58 -40.55
C MET A 1 50.17 -34.10 -40.68
N LEU A 2 49.86 -32.86 -40.29
CA LEU A 2 50.01 -31.60 -41.06
C LEU A 2 48.88 -31.37 -42.08
N GLY A 3 48.14 -30.28 -41.85
CA GLY A 3 47.23 -29.59 -42.77
C GLY A 3 45.91 -29.23 -42.05
N LEU A 4 45.63 -28.04 -41.45
CA LEU A 4 45.91 -26.64 -41.82
C LEU A 4 45.62 -26.39 -43.32
N SER A 5 44.79 -25.46 -43.78
CA SER A 5 43.99 -24.36 -43.22
C SER A 5 43.13 -23.83 -44.43
N PRO A 6 42.81 -22.53 -44.60
CA PRO A 6 41.56 -21.82 -44.30
C PRO A 6 40.85 -21.27 -45.56
N ASN A 7 39.69 -20.60 -45.44
CA ASN A 7 39.44 -19.23 -45.99
C ASN A 7 38.00 -18.70 -45.82
N PRO A 8 37.74 -17.38 -45.99
CA PRO A 8 37.03 -16.56 -45.02
C PRO A 8 35.85 -15.78 -45.62
N ARG A 9 35.12 -15.01 -44.81
CA ARG A 9 34.60 -13.70 -45.24
C ARG A 9 34.54 -12.72 -44.07
N ALA A 10 35.40 -11.71 -44.17
CA ALA A 10 35.31 -10.45 -43.45
C ALA A 10 34.44 -9.47 -44.27
N ILE A 11 33.63 -8.66 -43.61
CA ILE A 11 33.40 -7.27 -43.99
C ILE A 11 33.46 -6.45 -42.70
N ALA A 12 34.43 -5.54 -42.67
CA ALA A 12 34.60 -4.51 -41.67
C ALA A 12 33.71 -3.30 -42.00
N LEU A 13 33.25 -2.59 -40.98
CA LEU A 13 33.15 -1.13 -41.04
C LEU A 13 33.55 -0.56 -39.69
N VAL A 14 34.63 0.21 -39.71
CA VAL A 14 35.16 1.04 -38.63
C VAL A 14 34.69 2.47 -38.89
N ALA A 15 34.16 3.14 -37.88
CA ALA A 15 34.33 4.59 -37.72
C ALA A 15 34.34 4.92 -36.23
N LEU A 16 35.30 5.74 -35.85
CA LEU A 16 35.83 5.98 -34.51
C LEU A 16 35.80 7.49 -34.26
N PHE A 17 35.77 7.84 -32.97
CA PHE A 17 36.15 9.11 -32.31
C PHE A 17 35.10 10.20 -32.07
N GLY A 18 35.08 10.66 -30.81
CA GLY A 18 34.65 12.00 -30.45
C GLY A 18 34.32 12.27 -28.97
N LEU A 19 35.17 11.88 -28.01
CA LEU A 19 35.12 12.41 -26.63
C LEU A 19 36.00 13.65 -26.54
N THR A 20 35.44 14.81 -26.16
CA THR A 20 36.20 15.98 -25.68
C THR A 20 35.40 16.83 -24.68
N ALA A 21 35.81 16.71 -23.42
CA ALA A 21 36.10 17.73 -22.39
C ALA A 21 35.28 19.06 -22.29
N CYS A 22 34.87 19.32 -21.04
CA CYS A 22 34.62 20.64 -20.40
C CYS A 22 35.88 21.53 -20.41
N PRO A 23 35.78 22.89 -20.40
CA PRO A 23 36.12 23.68 -19.20
C PRO A 23 35.39 25.08 -19.13
N PRO A 24 35.82 26.12 -18.35
CA PRO A 24 35.10 26.62 -17.17
C PRO A 24 34.81 28.16 -17.15
N ASP A 25 34.23 28.60 -16.02
CA ASP A 25 34.25 29.95 -15.37
C ASP A 25 33.36 31.13 -15.85
N ASP A 26 32.66 31.68 -14.84
CA ASP A 26 31.92 32.97 -14.59
C ASP A 26 32.57 34.27 -15.14
N PRO A 27 32.03 35.53 -14.99
CA PRO A 27 30.78 36.02 -14.36
C PRO A 27 30.00 37.15 -15.10
N GLY A 28 28.82 37.52 -14.57
CA GLY A 28 28.47 38.94 -14.31
C GLY A 28 27.71 39.78 -15.37
N THR A 29 26.45 40.07 -15.02
CA THR A 29 25.75 41.38 -15.09
C THR A 29 25.52 42.08 -16.44
N SER A 30 24.25 42.31 -16.80
CA SER A 30 23.59 43.65 -16.82
C SER A 30 22.44 43.75 -17.84
N ASP A 31 21.34 44.32 -17.33
CA ASP A 31 20.47 45.33 -17.93
C ASP A 31 19.33 45.01 -18.93
N THR A 32 18.15 45.41 -18.45
CA THR A 32 17.10 46.22 -19.12
C THR A 32 16.13 45.56 -20.10
N GLY A 33 14.84 45.75 -19.83
CA GLY A 33 13.77 45.47 -20.80
C GLY A 33 12.36 45.48 -20.23
N SER A 34 11.92 46.62 -19.68
CA SER A 34 10.55 46.93 -19.31
C SER A 34 9.54 46.70 -20.46
N THR A 35 8.35 46.10 -20.20
CA THR A 35 7.07 46.68 -20.67
C THR A 35 5.84 46.20 -19.88
N THR A 36 5.02 47.19 -19.55
CA THR A 36 3.70 47.32 -18.90
C THR A 36 2.51 46.56 -19.51
N THR A 37 1.56 46.08 -18.69
CA THR A 37 0.06 46.28 -18.79
C THR A 37 -0.63 45.69 -17.54
N THR A 38 -1.19 46.45 -16.58
CA THR A 38 -2.50 47.17 -16.47
C THR A 38 -3.76 46.29 -16.27
N GLY A 39 -4.50 46.54 -15.17
CA GLY A 39 -5.93 46.20 -14.98
C GLY A 39 -6.30 45.90 -13.50
N THR A 40 -6.48 46.90 -12.62
CA THR A 40 -7.76 47.55 -12.22
C THR A 40 -8.71 46.66 -11.39
N THR A 41 -8.94 46.97 -10.11
CA THR A 41 -10.19 47.57 -9.54
C THR A 41 -10.07 47.52 -7.99
N THR A 42 -10.71 48.28 -7.10
CA THR A 42 -11.31 49.64 -7.01
C THR A 42 -11.65 49.79 -5.51
N SER A 43 -11.32 50.94 -4.90
CA SER A 43 -11.64 51.32 -3.51
C SER A 43 -13.03 51.94 -3.33
N SER A 44 -13.54 51.94 -2.09
CA SER A 44 -14.31 53.04 -1.47
C SER A 44 -14.43 52.78 0.05
N THR A 45 -13.71 53.50 0.93
CA THR A 45 -14.13 54.67 1.78
C THR A 45 -15.25 54.31 2.79
N THR A 46 -15.23 54.67 4.09
CA THR A 46 -15.00 55.98 4.71
C THR A 46 -14.96 55.88 6.27
N GLU A 47 -14.14 56.73 6.89
CA GLU A 47 -14.20 57.38 8.23
C GLU A 47 -13.99 56.66 9.60
N GLU A 48 -13.05 57.26 10.32
CA GLU A 48 -12.66 57.18 11.75
C GLU A 48 -13.60 58.06 12.64
N PRO A 49 -13.54 58.03 14.00
CA PRO A 49 -12.51 58.81 14.71
C PRO A 49 -12.02 58.28 16.09
N THR A 50 -10.71 58.51 16.35
CA THR A 50 -10.05 59.04 17.58
C THR A 50 -10.10 58.23 18.89
N THR A 51 -9.02 58.09 19.66
CA THR A 51 -8.17 59.19 20.18
C THR A 51 -6.80 58.69 20.65
N ASP A 52 -5.79 59.52 20.43
CA ASP A 52 -4.36 59.26 20.58
C ASP A 52 -3.82 59.18 22.02
N THR A 53 -2.91 58.22 22.15
CA THR A 53 -1.71 58.20 22.98
C THR A 53 -0.81 59.41 22.73
N SER A 54 -0.24 60.01 23.79
CA SER A 54 1.08 60.66 23.72
C SER A 54 1.66 60.92 25.11
N THR A 55 3.00 60.92 25.18
CA THR A 55 3.85 61.67 26.16
C THR A 55 4.00 60.99 27.54
N SER A 56 5.16 60.80 28.18
CA SER A 56 6.55 61.20 27.90
C SER A 56 7.52 60.50 28.87
N THR A 57 8.74 60.25 28.36
CA THR A 57 10.05 60.57 28.95
C THR A 57 10.13 60.81 30.47
N SER A 58 10.74 59.88 31.20
CA SER A 58 11.18 60.09 32.59
C SER A 58 12.61 60.63 32.65
N THR A 59 12.73 61.82 33.23
CA THR A 59 13.98 62.47 33.63
C THR A 59 14.29 62.10 35.07
N SER A 60 15.53 61.71 35.36
CA SER A 60 16.06 61.48 36.71
C SER A 60 16.08 62.78 37.53
N THR A 61 15.78 62.72 38.84
CA THR A 61 16.52 63.36 39.96
C THR A 61 15.79 63.20 41.32
N SER A 62 16.52 62.60 42.28
CA SER A 62 16.53 62.77 43.75
C SER A 62 15.40 62.28 44.68
N THR A 63 15.77 61.26 45.46
CA THR A 63 15.73 61.11 46.94
C THR A 63 14.68 61.88 47.76
N SER A 64 13.78 61.15 48.43
CA SER A 64 13.38 61.43 49.82
C SER A 64 12.67 60.23 50.46
N THR A 65 13.23 59.84 51.60
CA THR A 65 12.69 58.94 52.60
C THR A 65 11.38 59.46 53.20
N THR A 66 10.34 58.63 53.23
CA THR A 66 9.28 58.70 54.23
C THR A 66 8.81 57.28 54.54
N ASP A 67 9.27 56.77 55.70
CA ASP A 67 8.65 55.70 56.46
C ASP A 67 7.14 55.96 56.53
N THR A 68 6.37 55.15 55.83
CA THR A 68 4.93 55.01 56.07
C THR A 68 4.73 53.57 56.48
N ASP A 69 4.60 53.39 57.80
CA ASP A 69 4.13 52.19 58.48
C ASP A 69 2.67 51.95 58.08
N THR A 70 2.50 51.45 56.87
CA THR A 70 1.31 50.75 56.40
C THR A 70 1.64 49.28 56.50
N THR A 71 0.83 48.52 57.25
CA THR A 71 0.81 47.06 57.21
C THR A 71 0.32 46.63 55.82
N GLU A 72 1.19 46.78 54.83
CA GLU A 72 1.12 46.10 53.55
C GLU A 72 1.39 44.62 53.86
N GLY A 73 0.58 43.72 53.31
CA GLY A 73 0.83 42.29 53.49
C GLY A 73 2.17 41.90 52.86
N PRO A 74 2.67 40.67 53.07
CA PRO A 74 3.85 40.19 52.35
C PRO A 74 3.65 40.40 50.84
N VAL A 75 4.65 40.98 50.16
CA VAL A 75 4.62 41.32 48.74
C VAL A 75 5.77 40.62 48.05
N CYS A 76 5.43 39.67 47.18
CA CYS A 76 6.43 38.98 46.39
C CYS A 76 7.18 39.89 45.41
N GLY A 77 8.51 39.79 45.42
CA GLY A 77 9.43 40.50 44.55
C GLY A 77 9.94 41.83 45.12
N ASP A 78 9.84 42.04 46.44
CA ASP A 78 10.31 43.27 47.11
C ASP A 78 11.70 43.14 47.76
N GLY A 79 12.26 41.93 47.77
CA GLY A 79 13.56 41.54 48.29
C GLY A 79 13.52 41.04 49.73
N LEU A 80 12.33 40.84 50.32
CA LEU A 80 12.16 40.43 51.72
C LEU A 80 11.27 39.19 51.82
N VAL A 81 11.85 38.08 52.31
CA VAL A 81 11.06 36.87 52.61
C VAL A 81 10.19 37.09 53.85
N GLU A 82 8.88 37.23 53.65
CA GLU A 82 7.90 37.51 54.70
C GLU A 82 6.69 36.55 54.66
N GLY A 83 6.10 36.29 55.84
CA GLY A 83 4.90 35.46 55.92
C GLY A 83 5.11 34.00 55.49
N ASP A 84 4.40 33.58 54.44
CA ASP A 84 4.38 32.20 53.90
C ASP A 84 5.24 32.07 52.61
N GLU A 85 6.03 33.09 52.26
CA GLU A 85 6.93 33.07 51.11
C GLU A 85 8.08 32.07 51.32
N GLU A 86 8.37 31.25 50.29
CA GLU A 86 9.50 30.31 50.32
C GLU A 86 10.81 30.98 49.90
N CYS A 87 10.72 32.04 49.10
CA CYS A 87 11.80 32.87 48.59
C CYS A 87 11.27 34.28 48.26
N ASP A 88 12.19 35.24 48.12
CA ASP A 88 11.97 36.56 47.49
C ASP A 88 13.35 37.08 47.04
N ASP A 89 13.50 37.33 45.75
CA ASP A 89 14.76 37.75 45.14
C ASP A 89 14.75 39.23 44.66
N GLY A 90 13.67 39.95 44.97
CA GLY A 90 13.52 41.36 44.64
C GLY A 90 13.08 41.64 43.21
N ASN A 91 12.54 40.65 42.49
CA ASN A 91 11.99 40.85 41.16
C ASN A 91 10.78 39.92 40.87
N ALA A 92 10.30 39.85 39.62
CA ALA A 92 9.13 39.05 39.22
C ALA A 92 9.42 38.21 37.96
N ASP A 93 10.66 37.76 37.80
CA ASP A 93 11.16 36.96 36.69
C ASP A 93 11.18 35.48 37.08
N ASN A 94 10.22 34.71 36.57
CA ASN A 94 10.11 33.27 36.85
C ASN A 94 11.26 32.42 36.28
N ALA A 95 12.28 33.05 35.68
CA ALA A 95 13.44 32.37 35.12
C ALA A 95 14.67 32.34 36.06
N ASP A 96 14.54 32.79 37.31
CA ASP A 96 15.59 32.74 38.33
C ASP A 96 15.21 31.85 39.53
N ASP A 97 15.84 32.07 40.69
CA ASP A 97 15.68 31.21 41.87
C ASP A 97 14.28 31.31 42.50
N CYS A 98 13.49 32.35 42.18
CA CYS A 98 12.20 32.62 42.82
C CYS A 98 11.10 33.00 41.82
N LEU A 99 9.97 32.29 41.85
CA LEU A 99 8.81 32.63 41.02
C LEU A 99 8.10 33.90 41.53
N ASP A 100 7.32 34.55 40.65
CA ASP A 100 6.43 35.68 40.96
C ASP A 100 5.30 35.34 41.95
N THR A 101 5.17 34.05 42.29
CA THR A 101 4.31 33.52 43.35
C THR A 101 5.03 33.27 44.67
N CYS A 102 6.32 33.62 44.78
CA CYS A 102 7.18 33.41 45.94
C CYS A 102 7.31 31.94 46.38
N ALA A 103 7.26 31.07 45.38
CA ALA A 103 7.65 29.67 45.50
C ALA A 103 9.05 29.51 44.88
N LEU A 104 9.84 28.58 45.42
CA LEU A 104 11.14 28.26 44.84
C LEU A 104 10.97 27.71 43.43
N ALA A 105 11.82 28.15 42.50
CA ALA A 105 11.85 27.58 41.16
C ALA A 105 12.28 26.09 41.23
N THR A 106 11.47 25.21 40.69
CA THR A 106 11.71 23.76 40.68
C THR A 106 11.21 23.13 39.39
N CYS A 107 12.01 22.20 38.85
CA CYS A 107 11.60 21.38 37.72
C CYS A 107 10.18 20.79 37.84
N GLY A 108 9.36 21.07 36.84
CA GLY A 108 7.96 20.73 36.73
C GLY A 108 7.00 21.82 37.21
N ASP A 109 7.48 23.03 37.53
CA ASP A 109 6.65 24.15 37.95
C ASP A 109 6.04 24.95 36.78
N GLY A 110 6.46 24.64 35.55
CA GLY A 110 6.00 25.28 34.32
C GLY A 110 6.86 26.46 33.86
N PHE A 111 7.94 26.78 34.55
CA PHE A 111 8.87 27.87 34.22
C PHE A 111 10.30 27.36 34.14
N VAL A 112 11.06 27.84 33.15
CA VAL A 112 12.45 27.40 32.95
C VAL A 112 13.39 28.23 33.80
N HIS A 113 14.00 27.62 34.82
CA HIS A 113 15.06 28.26 35.60
C HIS A 113 16.34 28.40 34.77
N LYS A 114 16.61 29.62 34.31
CA LYS A 114 17.66 29.93 33.35
C LYS A 114 19.06 29.63 33.89
N GLY A 115 19.75 28.72 33.22
CA GLY A 115 21.11 28.31 33.56
C GLY A 115 21.18 27.15 34.55
N VAL A 116 20.04 26.70 35.08
CA VAL A 116 19.89 25.47 35.88
C VAL A 116 19.18 24.40 35.07
N GLU A 117 18.07 24.76 34.41
CA GLU A 117 17.20 23.86 33.66
C GLU A 117 17.35 24.06 32.15
N ALA A 118 17.30 22.98 31.38
CA ALA A 118 17.35 23.04 29.92
C ALA A 118 15.95 23.22 29.30
N CYS A 119 14.92 22.80 30.02
CA CYS A 119 13.51 22.87 29.69
C CYS A 119 12.68 22.73 30.97
N ASP A 120 11.40 23.09 30.91
CA ASP A 120 10.35 22.80 31.89
C ASP A 120 9.04 22.84 31.12
N ASP A 121 8.25 21.79 31.19
CA ASP A 121 6.94 21.69 30.52
C ASP A 121 5.77 21.55 31.48
N GLY A 122 6.03 21.72 32.78
CA GLY A 122 5.05 21.72 33.86
C GLY A 122 4.34 20.38 34.08
N ASN A 123 4.89 19.27 33.59
CA ASN A 123 4.26 17.96 33.73
C ASN A 123 5.23 16.91 34.33
N ALA A 124 4.73 15.68 34.53
CA ALA A 124 5.49 14.59 35.15
C ALA A 124 5.76 13.40 34.19
N VAL A 125 5.85 13.66 32.88
CA VAL A 125 5.94 12.67 31.80
C VAL A 125 7.36 12.64 31.23
N ASP A 126 8.12 11.59 31.55
CA ASP A 126 9.50 11.41 31.08
C ASP A 126 9.66 10.97 29.61
N THR A 127 8.56 10.94 28.83
CA THR A 127 8.55 10.43 27.45
C THR A 127 8.14 11.49 26.44
N ASP A 128 8.35 12.76 26.76
CA ASP A 128 8.14 13.89 25.85
C ASP A 128 9.44 14.71 25.71
N ALA A 129 9.35 15.97 25.27
CA ALA A 129 10.53 16.78 25.02
C ALA A 129 11.31 17.18 26.28
N CYS A 130 10.69 17.13 27.46
CA CYS A 130 11.32 17.52 28.71
C CYS A 130 11.17 16.44 29.78
N LEU A 131 12.29 15.86 30.21
CA LEU A 131 12.25 14.90 31.30
C LEU A 131 11.89 15.58 32.62
N ASN A 132 11.40 14.81 33.59
CA ASN A 132 11.14 15.21 34.99
C ASN A 132 12.40 15.66 35.75
N THR A 133 13.56 15.60 35.09
CA THR A 133 14.85 16.10 35.58
C THR A 133 15.25 17.42 34.91
N CYS A 134 14.37 18.01 34.11
CA CYS A 134 14.55 19.25 33.35
C CYS A 134 15.76 19.23 32.42
N VAL A 135 16.03 18.03 31.93
CA VAL A 135 16.94 17.73 30.83
C VAL A 135 16.08 17.53 29.58
N LYS A 136 16.57 18.00 28.43
CA LYS A 136 15.89 17.74 27.16
C LYS A 136 16.02 16.26 26.78
N ALA A 137 14.97 15.73 26.15
CA ALA A 137 15.02 14.44 25.48
C ALA A 137 16.24 14.35 24.54
N SER A 138 16.85 13.18 24.48
CA SER A 138 18.01 12.90 23.64
C SER A 138 17.83 11.59 22.92
N CYS A 139 17.98 11.63 21.60
CA CYS A 139 18.09 10.44 20.78
C CYS A 139 19.25 9.54 21.23
N GLY A 140 19.02 8.24 21.29
CA GLY A 140 19.99 7.22 21.69
C GLY A 140 19.98 6.88 23.17
N ASP A 141 18.99 7.36 23.94
CA ASP A 141 18.82 7.01 25.36
C ASP A 141 17.95 5.75 25.57
N GLY A 142 17.38 5.23 24.48
CA GLY A 142 16.58 4.00 24.44
C GLY A 142 15.12 4.22 24.84
N VAL A 143 14.65 5.46 24.90
CA VAL A 143 13.26 5.83 25.19
C VAL A 143 12.72 6.67 24.05
N VAL A 144 11.64 6.21 23.39
CA VAL A 144 10.99 7.01 22.34
C VAL A 144 10.24 8.20 22.95
N HIS A 145 10.75 9.40 22.74
CA HIS A 145 10.17 10.67 23.18
C HIS A 145 9.14 11.19 22.19
N LYS A 146 7.89 11.29 22.65
CA LYS A 146 6.74 11.64 21.82
C LYS A 146 6.89 13.02 21.17
N ASN A 147 6.66 13.08 19.86
CA ASN A 147 6.81 14.29 19.02
C ASN A 147 8.24 14.85 18.95
N VAL A 148 9.24 14.15 19.49
CA VAL A 148 10.66 14.51 19.38
C VAL A 148 11.33 13.61 18.35
N GLU A 149 11.01 12.32 18.38
CA GLU A 149 11.60 11.31 17.52
C GLU A 149 10.61 10.21 17.10
N GLN A 150 11.00 9.40 16.13
CA GLN A 150 10.16 8.32 15.57
C GLN A 150 10.46 6.95 16.20
N CYS A 151 11.69 6.75 16.64
CA CYS A 151 12.21 5.51 17.18
C CYS A 151 13.39 5.82 18.10
N ASP A 152 13.80 4.86 18.94
CA ASP A 152 15.08 4.92 19.64
C ASP A 152 15.50 3.51 20.09
N ASN A 153 16.49 2.94 19.41
CA ASN A 153 17.09 1.66 19.75
C ASN A 153 18.33 1.83 20.66
N GLY A 154 18.51 3.02 21.24
CA GLY A 154 19.63 3.36 22.11
C GLY A 154 20.97 3.28 21.40
N ASP A 155 21.90 2.55 22.01
CA ASP A 155 23.24 2.28 21.43
C ASP A 155 23.18 1.48 20.11
N GLU A 156 22.04 0.89 19.76
CA GLU A 156 21.84 0.13 18.51
C GLU A 156 21.39 1.02 17.33
N ASN A 157 21.24 2.34 17.52
CA ASN A 157 20.92 3.27 16.44
C ASN A 157 22.03 3.26 15.36
N ALA A 158 21.66 3.01 14.11
CA ALA A 158 22.58 2.84 13.00
C ALA A 158 21.93 3.19 11.65
N PHE A 159 22.72 3.76 10.72
CA PHE A 159 22.23 4.11 9.39
C PHE A 159 21.97 2.86 8.54
N GLY A 160 20.87 2.87 7.78
CA GLY A 160 20.58 1.88 6.75
C GLY A 160 20.24 0.48 7.29
N VAL A 161 19.86 0.37 8.57
CA VAL A 161 19.34 -0.87 9.13
C VAL A 161 17.86 -0.95 8.82
N TYR A 162 17.44 -2.02 8.14
CA TYR A 162 16.04 -2.26 7.81
C TYR A 162 15.19 -2.44 9.08
N GLY A 163 14.09 -1.68 9.20
CA GLY A 163 13.28 -1.55 10.42
C GLY A 163 14.03 -0.96 11.61
N GLY A 164 15.22 -0.41 11.37
CA GLY A 164 16.11 0.15 12.38
C GLY A 164 15.87 1.64 12.60
N CYS A 165 16.51 2.16 13.65
CA CYS A 165 16.51 3.57 13.97
C CYS A 165 17.86 4.19 13.60
N ASP A 166 17.85 5.31 12.90
CA ASP A 166 19.10 6.00 12.55
C ASP A 166 19.69 6.76 13.76
N PRO A 167 20.96 7.22 13.71
CA PRO A 167 21.57 7.99 14.80
C PRO A 167 20.96 9.38 15.07
N PHE A 168 19.96 9.79 14.29
CA PHE A 168 19.17 11.00 14.48
C PHE A 168 17.72 10.68 14.89
N CYS A 169 17.44 9.42 15.22
CA CYS A 169 16.17 8.88 15.65
C CYS A 169 15.02 9.07 14.65
N PHE A 170 15.38 9.05 13.37
CA PHE A 170 14.46 8.81 12.27
C PHE A 170 14.44 7.31 11.96
N LEU A 171 13.27 6.84 11.55
CA LEU A 171 13.13 5.46 11.10
C LEU A 171 13.97 5.28 9.83
N GLY A 172 14.76 4.20 9.79
CA GLY A 172 15.53 3.80 8.63
C GLY A 172 14.64 3.22 7.51
N PRO A 173 15.24 2.58 6.50
CA PRO A 173 14.51 1.79 5.49
C PRO A 173 13.51 0.85 6.19
N HIS A 174 12.23 0.89 5.86
CA HIS A 174 11.21 0.07 6.52
C HIS A 174 9.95 -0.08 5.67
N CYS A 175 9.24 -1.17 5.91
CA CYS A 175 7.97 -1.41 5.26
C CYS A 175 6.94 -0.31 5.54
N GLY A 176 6.42 0.27 4.47
CA GLY A 176 5.43 1.33 4.47
C GLY A 176 6.05 2.73 4.32
N ASP A 177 7.32 2.85 3.95
CA ASP A 177 7.99 4.15 3.77
C ASP A 177 7.83 4.73 2.35
N GLY A 178 7.21 3.96 1.44
CA GLY A 178 6.93 4.32 0.07
C GLY A 178 8.09 4.07 -0.89
N LEU A 179 9.17 3.43 -0.44
CA LEU A 179 10.34 3.06 -1.23
C LEU A 179 10.47 1.54 -1.22
N LEU A 180 10.78 0.94 -2.37
CA LEU A 180 11.10 -0.47 -2.46
C LEU A 180 12.57 -0.69 -2.12
N ASP A 181 12.85 -1.23 -0.93
CA ASP A 181 14.19 -1.59 -0.46
C ASP A 181 14.60 -3.02 -0.85
N ASP A 182 15.90 -3.35 -0.75
CA ASP A 182 16.46 -4.65 -1.17
C ASP A 182 15.87 -5.84 -0.36
N GLU A 183 15.40 -5.58 0.87
CA GLU A 183 14.77 -6.56 1.75
C GLU A 183 13.27 -6.80 1.47
N GLU A 184 12.65 -6.00 0.59
CA GLU A 184 11.20 -5.95 0.35
C GLU A 184 10.79 -6.55 -0.99
N GLN A 185 9.57 -7.09 -1.06
CA GLN A 185 8.97 -7.55 -2.33
C GLN A 185 8.00 -6.53 -2.92
N CYS A 186 7.46 -5.66 -2.07
CA CYS A 186 6.56 -4.56 -2.37
C CYS A 186 6.72 -3.49 -1.29
N ASP A 187 6.39 -2.25 -1.60
CA ASP A 187 6.13 -1.18 -0.63
C ASP A 187 5.14 -0.20 -1.27
N ASP A 188 3.99 0.00 -0.63
CA ASP A 188 2.92 0.89 -1.10
C ASP A 188 2.72 2.12 -0.20
N GLY A 189 3.62 2.35 0.75
CA GLY A 189 3.56 3.43 1.71
C GLY A 189 2.59 3.22 2.87
N ASN A 190 2.14 1.98 3.15
CA ASN A 190 1.39 1.65 4.36
C ASN A 190 1.81 0.33 5.02
N ASP A 191 1.49 0.19 6.31
CA ASP A 191 1.76 -0.99 7.13
C ASP A 191 0.46 -1.75 7.47
N GLY A 192 -0.16 -2.38 6.47
CA GLY A 192 -1.06 -3.51 6.72
C GLY A 192 -2.50 -3.41 6.25
N ASP A 193 -2.78 -2.68 5.16
CA ASP A 193 -3.99 -2.91 4.39
C ASP A 193 -3.76 -4.01 3.35
N PRO A 194 -4.18 -5.28 3.57
CA PRO A 194 -3.92 -6.32 2.57
C PRO A 194 -4.68 -6.13 1.25
N ALA A 195 -5.57 -5.14 1.16
CA ALA A 195 -6.41 -4.89 -0.02
C ALA A 195 -5.62 -4.35 -1.22
N ASP A 196 -4.45 -3.74 -0.99
CA ASP A 196 -3.54 -3.19 -2.01
C ASP A 196 -2.49 -4.19 -2.50
N GLY A 197 -2.45 -5.38 -1.90
CA GLY A 197 -1.57 -6.45 -2.32
C GLY A 197 -0.16 -6.41 -1.73
N CYS A 198 0.15 -5.49 -0.82
CA CYS A 198 1.34 -5.56 0.01
C CYS A 198 0.98 -5.97 1.44
N LEU A 199 1.39 -7.17 1.86
CA LEU A 199 1.08 -7.68 3.19
C LEU A 199 2.05 -7.14 4.24
N ASP A 200 1.66 -7.23 5.52
CA ASP A 200 2.52 -6.94 6.67
C ASP A 200 3.93 -7.54 6.49
N GLY A 201 4.94 -6.70 6.68
CA GLY A 201 6.34 -7.08 6.45
C GLY A 201 6.77 -7.05 4.98
N CYS A 202 6.05 -6.31 4.14
CA CYS A 202 6.39 -5.99 2.76
C CYS A 202 6.59 -7.22 1.88
N VAL A 203 5.66 -8.16 2.07
CA VAL A 203 5.54 -9.39 1.28
C VAL A 203 4.42 -9.22 0.28
N SER A 204 4.74 -9.39 -1.00
CA SER A 204 3.77 -9.32 -2.09
C SER A 204 2.69 -10.39 -1.93
N ALA A 205 1.44 -9.96 -1.90
CA ALA A 205 0.29 -10.85 -2.01
C ALA A 205 0.24 -11.43 -3.41
N VAL A 206 0.80 -12.62 -3.60
CA VAL A 206 0.71 -13.33 -4.89
C VAL A 206 -0.67 -13.93 -5.13
N SER A 207 -1.49 -14.09 -4.07
CA SER A 207 -2.83 -14.67 -4.17
C SER A 207 -3.77 -14.27 -3.02
N CYS A 208 -5.06 -14.58 -3.18
CA CYS A 208 -6.05 -14.42 -2.12
C CYS A 208 -5.78 -15.37 -0.95
N LYS A 209 -5.14 -16.52 -1.20
CA LYS A 209 -4.71 -17.44 -0.15
C LYS A 209 -3.58 -16.83 0.68
N SER A 210 -2.56 -16.23 0.05
CA SER A 210 -1.49 -15.54 0.79
C SER A 210 -2.05 -14.38 1.62
N ILE A 211 -3.02 -13.64 1.07
CA ILE A 211 -3.74 -12.61 1.81
C ILE A 211 -4.46 -13.21 3.02
N LYS A 212 -5.20 -14.31 2.84
CA LYS A 212 -5.95 -14.95 3.94
C LYS A 212 -5.03 -15.52 5.03
N GLU A 213 -3.85 -16.00 4.66
CA GLU A 213 -2.82 -16.48 5.58
C GLU A 213 -2.16 -15.33 6.36
N GLY A 214 -1.89 -14.20 5.70
CA GLY A 214 -1.36 -12.98 6.33
C GLY A 214 -2.37 -12.26 7.21
N LYS A 215 -3.64 -12.18 6.78
CA LYS A 215 -4.75 -11.57 7.51
C LYS A 215 -5.97 -12.51 7.58
N PRO A 216 -6.05 -13.35 8.63
CA PRO A 216 -7.13 -14.33 8.78
C PRO A 216 -8.54 -13.75 8.84
N ASP A 217 -8.69 -12.49 9.24
CA ASP A 217 -9.94 -11.73 9.31
C ASP A 217 -10.30 -11.00 8.00
N ALA A 218 -9.50 -11.14 6.94
CA ALA A 218 -9.84 -10.60 5.62
C ALA A 218 -11.21 -11.10 5.14
N GLU A 219 -12.06 -10.15 4.73
CA GLU A 219 -13.42 -10.38 4.23
C GLU A 219 -13.42 -10.67 2.72
N THR A 220 -14.46 -11.33 2.21
CA THR A 220 -14.63 -11.54 0.77
C THR A 220 -14.77 -10.21 0.04
N GLY A 221 -14.04 -10.02 -1.05
CA GLY A 221 -14.05 -8.75 -1.74
C GLY A 221 -13.08 -8.66 -2.91
N ILE A 222 -12.83 -7.42 -3.33
CA ILE A 222 -11.87 -7.09 -4.38
C ILE A 222 -10.54 -6.78 -3.70
N TYR A 223 -9.48 -7.39 -4.19
CA TYR A 223 -8.11 -7.19 -3.71
C TYR A 223 -7.18 -6.98 -4.89
N GLU A 224 -6.06 -6.33 -4.65
CA GLU A 224 -4.93 -6.34 -5.57
C GLU A 224 -3.98 -7.48 -5.21
N ILE A 225 -3.45 -8.14 -6.24
CA ILE A 225 -2.37 -9.12 -6.09
C ILE A 225 -1.21 -8.71 -6.96
N LEU A 226 -0.01 -9.11 -6.56
CA LEU A 226 1.25 -8.94 -7.26
C LEU A 226 1.76 -10.33 -7.65
N PRO A 227 1.28 -10.90 -8.77
CA PRO A 227 1.68 -12.24 -9.15
C PRO A 227 3.16 -12.26 -9.56
N ASP A 228 3.89 -13.29 -9.11
CA ASP A 228 5.33 -13.50 -9.41
C ASP A 228 5.52 -13.98 -10.86
N VAL A 229 5.31 -13.07 -11.80
CA VAL A 229 5.51 -13.28 -13.24
C VAL A 229 6.60 -12.36 -13.76
N GLN A 230 7.65 -12.98 -14.31
CA GLN A 230 8.85 -12.29 -14.77
C GLN A 230 8.53 -11.17 -15.78
N GLY A 231 8.69 -9.91 -15.35
CA GLY A 231 8.51 -8.73 -16.19
C GLY A 231 7.15 -8.05 -16.08
N ILE A 232 6.37 -8.35 -15.05
CA ILE A 232 5.14 -7.60 -14.70
C ILE A 232 5.34 -7.03 -13.30
N ASP A 233 5.53 -5.72 -13.25
CA ASP A 233 5.59 -4.94 -12.01
C ASP A 233 4.24 -4.25 -11.71
N GLU A 234 3.16 -4.72 -12.35
CA GLU A 234 1.81 -4.15 -12.21
C GLU A 234 0.93 -5.06 -11.37
N SER A 235 0.18 -4.48 -10.43
CA SER A 235 -0.82 -5.19 -9.64
C SER A 235 -2.02 -5.58 -10.52
N VAL A 236 -2.66 -6.70 -10.16
CA VAL A 236 -3.86 -7.20 -10.82
C VAL A 236 -5.00 -7.20 -9.83
N GLN A 237 -6.08 -6.50 -10.17
CA GLN A 237 -7.29 -6.52 -9.38
C GLN A 237 -8.04 -7.84 -9.58
N VAL A 238 -8.21 -8.58 -8.49
CA VAL A 238 -8.86 -9.90 -8.46
C VAL A 238 -10.02 -9.91 -7.48
N TRP A 239 -10.88 -10.92 -7.62
CA TRP A 239 -11.87 -11.22 -6.62
C TRP A 239 -11.36 -12.31 -5.69
N CYS A 240 -11.37 -12.03 -4.40
CA CYS A 240 -11.04 -12.97 -3.35
C CYS A 240 -12.29 -13.43 -2.60
N ASP A 241 -12.59 -14.72 -2.71
CA ASP A 241 -13.52 -15.37 -1.77
C ASP A 241 -12.73 -15.84 -0.54
N MET A 242 -12.99 -15.19 0.59
CA MET A 242 -12.32 -15.43 1.88
C MET A 242 -13.17 -16.28 2.85
N GLU A 243 -14.32 -16.78 2.40
CA GLU A 243 -15.30 -17.48 3.25
C GLU A 243 -15.50 -18.93 2.82
N THR A 244 -15.72 -19.16 1.52
CA THR A 244 -16.11 -20.47 0.99
C THR A 244 -14.98 -21.49 1.17
N ASP A 245 -15.30 -22.65 1.77
CA ASP A 245 -14.35 -23.74 2.02
C ASP A 245 -13.09 -23.26 2.79
N GLY A 246 -13.25 -22.30 3.70
CA GLY A 246 -12.13 -21.71 4.46
C GLY A 246 -11.43 -20.53 3.77
N GLY A 247 -11.91 -20.10 2.60
CA GLY A 247 -11.44 -18.92 1.88
C GLY A 247 -10.17 -19.13 1.05
N GLY A 248 -9.68 -18.02 0.49
CA GLY A 248 -8.45 -17.95 -0.31
C GLY A 248 -8.63 -18.23 -1.80
N TYR A 249 -9.85 -18.25 -2.34
CA TYR A 249 -10.01 -18.42 -3.79
C TYR A 249 -9.71 -17.11 -4.52
N THR A 250 -8.82 -17.18 -5.52
CA THR A 250 -8.49 -16.06 -6.42
C THR A 250 -9.13 -16.25 -7.77
N PHE A 251 -9.94 -15.28 -8.19
CA PHE A 251 -10.56 -15.28 -9.51
C PHE A 251 -10.29 -14.00 -10.28
N LEU A 252 -10.07 -14.15 -11.58
CA LEU A 252 -9.93 -13.05 -12.53
C LEU A 252 -10.86 -13.27 -13.73
N LYS A 253 -11.58 -12.22 -14.13
CA LYS A 253 -12.40 -12.22 -15.35
C LYS A 253 -11.57 -11.75 -16.53
N VAL A 254 -11.60 -12.51 -17.64
CA VAL A 254 -11.00 -12.11 -18.90
C VAL A 254 -12.08 -11.99 -19.96
N ASP A 255 -12.18 -10.82 -20.59
CA ASP A 255 -13.04 -10.58 -21.76
C ASP A 255 -12.22 -9.99 -22.90
N VAL A 256 -12.17 -10.71 -24.02
CA VAL A 256 -11.41 -10.33 -25.22
C VAL A 256 -12.30 -9.75 -26.32
N ALA A 257 -13.61 -9.59 -26.09
CA ALA A 257 -14.56 -9.01 -27.02
C ALA A 257 -14.50 -7.47 -27.10
N GLN A 258 -13.37 -6.93 -27.53
CA GLN A 258 -13.16 -5.48 -27.68
C GLN A 258 -13.99 -4.85 -28.82
N PHE A 259 -14.19 -5.57 -29.93
CA PHE A 259 -14.87 -5.06 -31.11
C PHE A 259 -15.89 -6.08 -31.66
N PRO A 260 -16.88 -5.63 -32.46
CA PRO A 260 -17.72 -6.54 -33.22
C PRO A 260 -16.79 -7.37 -34.13
N ASN A 261 -16.69 -8.68 -33.88
CA ASN A 261 -15.80 -9.66 -34.53
C ASN A 261 -14.41 -9.90 -33.90
N SER A 262 -14.18 -9.53 -32.64
CA SER A 262 -13.01 -10.05 -31.91
C SER A 262 -12.97 -11.59 -31.98
N PRO A 263 -11.79 -12.21 -32.10
CA PRO A 263 -11.67 -13.67 -32.08
C PRO A 263 -12.01 -14.21 -30.70
N ALA A 264 -12.81 -15.28 -30.65
CA ALA A 264 -13.03 -16.06 -29.43
C ALA A 264 -11.84 -17.00 -29.19
N TYR A 265 -11.52 -17.27 -27.93
CA TYR A 265 -10.34 -18.05 -27.56
C TYR A 265 -10.72 -19.51 -27.30
N SER A 266 -9.90 -20.43 -27.82
CA SER A 266 -9.92 -21.83 -27.41
C SER A 266 -9.27 -21.96 -26.03
N ALA A 267 -9.37 -23.12 -25.38
CA ALA A 267 -8.80 -23.28 -24.05
C ALA A 267 -7.28 -23.10 -24.03
N ALA A 268 -6.57 -23.53 -25.09
CA ALA A 268 -5.12 -23.34 -25.19
C ALA A 268 -4.72 -21.86 -25.20
N ILE A 269 -5.47 -21.03 -25.94
CA ILE A 269 -5.20 -19.59 -26.02
C ILE A 269 -5.65 -18.90 -24.72
N ALA A 270 -6.77 -19.34 -24.12
CA ALA A 270 -7.23 -18.82 -22.85
C ALA A 270 -6.23 -19.09 -21.71
N GLU A 271 -5.61 -20.28 -21.70
CA GLU A 271 -4.53 -20.63 -20.77
C GLU A 271 -3.34 -19.66 -20.90
N GLU A 272 -2.88 -19.40 -22.13
CA GLU A 272 -1.81 -18.43 -22.39
C GLU A 272 -2.19 -17.02 -21.97
N GLU A 273 -3.47 -16.65 -22.07
CA GLU A 273 -3.98 -15.34 -21.63
C GLU A 273 -3.98 -15.23 -20.10
N CYS A 274 -4.44 -16.26 -19.38
CA CYS A 274 -4.39 -16.30 -17.92
C CYS A 274 -2.94 -16.24 -17.40
N ALA A 275 -2.02 -16.94 -18.08
CA ALA A 275 -0.61 -16.99 -17.71
C ALA A 275 0.08 -15.62 -17.75
N LYS A 276 -0.43 -14.67 -18.55
CA LYS A 276 0.05 -13.27 -18.52
C LYS A 276 -0.17 -12.60 -17.18
N TYR A 277 -1.10 -13.08 -16.36
CA TYR A 277 -1.39 -12.53 -15.05
C TYR A 277 -0.86 -13.44 -13.93
N GLY A 278 -0.08 -14.48 -14.25
CA GLY A 278 0.35 -15.49 -13.28
C GLY A 278 -0.77 -16.45 -12.83
N LEU A 279 -1.91 -16.47 -13.53
CA LEU A 279 -3.02 -17.38 -13.26
C LEU A 279 -3.09 -18.49 -14.32
N ARG A 280 -3.95 -19.47 -14.09
CA ARG A 280 -4.30 -20.53 -15.04
C ARG A 280 -5.77 -20.44 -15.42
N LEU A 281 -6.14 -21.14 -16.48
CA LEU A 281 -7.53 -21.24 -16.91
C LEU A 281 -8.35 -21.96 -15.83
N PHE A 282 -9.49 -21.37 -15.46
CA PHE A 282 -10.35 -21.90 -14.42
C PHE A 282 -10.86 -23.31 -14.74
N VAL A 283 -10.55 -24.23 -13.83
CA VAL A 283 -11.11 -25.59 -13.78
C VAL A 283 -11.71 -25.81 -12.39
N PRO A 284 -13.04 -25.95 -12.27
CA PRO A 284 -13.65 -26.21 -10.97
C PRO A 284 -13.19 -27.55 -10.41
N ARG A 285 -12.81 -27.55 -9.13
CA ARG A 285 -12.21 -28.71 -8.43
C ARG A 285 -13.15 -29.36 -7.41
N SER A 286 -14.11 -28.58 -6.92
CA SER A 286 -15.11 -28.99 -5.94
C SER A 286 -16.44 -28.26 -6.19
N PRO A 287 -17.55 -28.70 -5.59
CA PRO A 287 -18.82 -27.98 -5.63
C PRO A 287 -18.68 -26.52 -5.14
N ASP A 288 -17.95 -26.34 -4.02
CA ASP A 288 -17.75 -25.04 -3.40
C ASP A 288 -16.90 -24.11 -4.28
N HIS A 289 -15.85 -24.64 -4.93
CA HIS A 289 -15.04 -23.87 -5.88
C HIS A 289 -15.86 -23.38 -7.08
N ALA A 290 -16.72 -24.25 -7.62
CA ALA A 290 -17.59 -23.90 -8.73
C ALA A 290 -18.67 -22.88 -8.34
N ALA A 291 -19.25 -23.01 -7.15
CA ALA A 291 -20.24 -22.08 -6.63
C ALA A 291 -19.65 -20.68 -6.40
N ALA A 292 -18.46 -20.59 -5.81
CA ALA A 292 -17.73 -19.33 -5.62
C ALA A 292 -17.43 -18.64 -6.97
N ALA A 293 -16.94 -19.41 -7.94
CA ALA A 293 -16.67 -18.89 -9.29
C ALA A 293 -17.96 -18.40 -9.99
N TYR A 294 -19.07 -19.12 -9.83
CA TYR A 294 -20.37 -18.72 -10.39
C TYR A 294 -20.88 -17.41 -9.77
N ASP A 295 -20.78 -17.27 -8.45
CA ASP A 295 -21.15 -16.04 -7.75
C ASP A 295 -20.36 -14.85 -8.30
N PHE A 296 -19.04 -15.01 -8.42
CA PHE A 296 -18.17 -14.00 -9.00
C PHE A 296 -18.56 -13.67 -10.44
N ALA A 297 -18.72 -14.68 -11.30
CA ALA A 297 -19.05 -14.52 -12.71
C ALA A 297 -20.33 -13.69 -12.95
N VAL A 298 -21.37 -13.90 -12.14
CA VAL A 298 -22.72 -13.40 -12.41
C VAL A 298 -23.12 -12.21 -11.54
N LYS A 299 -22.65 -12.13 -10.30
CA LYS A 299 -23.11 -11.12 -9.33
C LYS A 299 -22.14 -9.96 -9.17
N GLN A 300 -20.85 -10.23 -9.22
CA GLN A 300 -19.84 -9.24 -8.85
C GLN A 300 -19.48 -8.36 -10.04
N ASN A 301 -19.60 -7.04 -9.86
CA ASN A 301 -19.42 -6.06 -10.92
C ASN A 301 -17.95 -5.58 -11.03
N LEU A 302 -17.02 -6.54 -11.07
CA LEU A 302 -15.60 -6.28 -11.30
C LEU A 302 -15.33 -6.26 -12.81
N ALA A 303 -14.64 -5.22 -13.29
CA ALA A 303 -14.30 -5.10 -14.71
C ALA A 303 -13.36 -6.23 -15.14
N PRO A 304 -13.55 -6.84 -16.32
CA PRO A 304 -12.64 -7.85 -16.82
C PRO A 304 -11.34 -7.22 -17.35
N VAL A 305 -10.27 -8.00 -17.34
CA VAL A 305 -9.07 -7.70 -18.13
C VAL A 305 -9.26 -8.16 -19.58
N GLY A 306 -8.32 -7.82 -20.48
CA GLY A 306 -8.39 -8.19 -21.90
C GLY A 306 -9.16 -7.22 -22.81
N GLY A 307 -9.67 -6.11 -22.25
CA GLY A 307 -10.25 -4.97 -22.98
C GLY A 307 -11.74 -5.08 -23.32
N GLY A 308 -12.41 -6.16 -22.93
CA GLY A 308 -13.87 -6.23 -22.92
C GLY A 308 -14.49 -5.35 -21.83
N ILE A 309 -15.81 -5.16 -21.89
CA ILE A 309 -16.54 -4.21 -21.04
C ILE A 309 -17.71 -4.82 -20.27
N VAL A 310 -17.84 -6.15 -20.29
CA VAL A 310 -18.96 -6.85 -19.63
C VAL A 310 -18.53 -7.26 -18.23
N PRO A 311 -18.96 -6.59 -17.16
CA PRO A 311 -18.45 -6.85 -15.82
C PRO A 311 -19.05 -8.10 -15.16
N ALA A 312 -20.22 -8.57 -15.60
CA ALA A 312 -20.86 -9.76 -15.05
C ALA A 312 -21.73 -10.44 -16.11
N ASP A 313 -21.49 -11.74 -16.32
CA ASP A 313 -22.21 -12.55 -17.30
C ASP A 313 -21.98 -14.05 -17.04
N PRO A 314 -23.00 -14.92 -17.12
CA PRO A 314 -22.82 -16.36 -16.96
C PRO A 314 -21.82 -16.99 -17.95
N SER A 315 -21.54 -16.37 -19.09
CA SER A 315 -20.55 -16.87 -20.06
C SER A 315 -19.11 -16.92 -19.54
N TYR A 316 -18.79 -16.23 -18.44
CA TYR A 316 -17.50 -16.40 -17.75
C TYR A 316 -17.32 -17.83 -17.19
N MET A 317 -18.41 -18.53 -16.87
CA MET A 317 -18.40 -19.92 -16.39
C MET A 317 -18.27 -20.96 -17.51
N THR A 318 -17.85 -20.55 -18.70
CA THR A 318 -17.55 -21.48 -19.79
C THR A 318 -16.30 -22.29 -19.40
N ILE A 319 -16.46 -23.59 -19.15
CA ILE A 319 -15.35 -24.44 -18.74
C ILE A 319 -14.58 -24.89 -19.97
N LEU A 320 -13.43 -24.25 -20.22
CA LEU A 320 -12.68 -24.52 -21.44
C LEU A 320 -11.77 -25.77 -21.34
N GLY A 321 -11.50 -26.29 -20.13
CA GLY A 321 -10.43 -27.26 -19.90
C GLY A 321 -10.81 -28.72 -19.65
N ILE A 322 -12.05 -29.18 -19.84
CA ILE A 322 -12.48 -30.55 -19.44
C ILE A 322 -12.89 -31.40 -20.65
N TYR A 323 -12.26 -32.56 -20.85
CA TYR A 323 -12.43 -33.38 -22.06
C TYR A 323 -12.14 -34.88 -21.85
N PRO A 324 -12.62 -35.77 -22.74
CA PRO A 324 -12.38 -37.22 -22.61
C PRO A 324 -10.92 -37.61 -22.82
N LYS A 325 -10.46 -38.63 -22.10
CA LYS A 325 -9.10 -39.22 -22.22
C LYS A 325 -8.82 -39.84 -23.58
N MET A 326 -9.86 -40.35 -24.24
CA MET A 326 -9.79 -41.04 -25.52
C MET A 326 -10.95 -40.61 -26.42
N THR A 327 -10.77 -40.72 -27.73
CA THR A 327 -11.88 -40.42 -28.66
C THR A 327 -12.93 -41.51 -28.58
N GLY A 328 -14.21 -41.13 -28.60
CA GLY A 328 -15.35 -42.04 -28.64
C GLY A 328 -15.89 -42.47 -27.28
N VAL A 329 -15.26 -42.05 -26.16
CA VAL A 329 -15.80 -42.28 -24.82
C VAL A 329 -16.64 -41.10 -24.36
N SER A 330 -17.67 -41.36 -23.57
CA SER A 330 -18.54 -40.33 -22.99
C SER A 330 -18.84 -40.67 -21.53
N CYS A 331 -19.36 -39.69 -20.80
CA CYS A 331 -19.89 -39.87 -19.45
C CYS A 331 -21.41 -39.63 -19.42
N VAL A 332 -22.13 -40.32 -20.31
CA VAL A 332 -23.58 -40.18 -20.46
C VAL A 332 -24.28 -40.62 -19.18
N ASP A 333 -25.28 -39.85 -18.74
CA ASP A 333 -26.15 -40.15 -17.60
C ASP A 333 -25.40 -40.42 -16.28
N GLN A 334 -24.19 -39.88 -16.12
CA GLN A 334 -23.41 -39.91 -14.89
C GLN A 334 -23.11 -38.49 -14.41
N PRO A 335 -22.90 -38.29 -13.10
CA PRO A 335 -22.33 -37.05 -12.58
C PRO A 335 -21.01 -36.73 -13.29
N LEU A 336 -20.80 -35.48 -13.69
CA LEU A 336 -19.59 -35.09 -14.42
C LEU A 336 -18.53 -34.59 -13.42
N ASN A 337 -17.81 -35.54 -12.84
CA ASN A 337 -16.71 -35.29 -11.92
C ASN A 337 -15.63 -36.40 -12.05
N THR A 338 -14.50 -36.20 -11.39
CA THR A 338 -13.35 -37.13 -11.48
C THR A 338 -13.70 -38.57 -11.09
N ASP A 339 -14.54 -38.75 -10.09
CA ASP A 339 -14.86 -40.06 -9.52
C ASP A 339 -15.84 -40.85 -10.38
N ALA A 340 -16.90 -40.19 -10.86
CA ALA A 340 -17.93 -40.82 -11.69
C ALA A 340 -17.53 -40.92 -13.17
N CYS A 341 -16.61 -40.07 -13.64
CA CYS A 341 -16.14 -40.03 -15.03
C CYS A 341 -14.61 -40.19 -15.14
N PRO A 342 -14.02 -41.33 -14.72
CA PRO A 342 -12.57 -41.53 -14.77
C PRO A 342 -12.01 -41.53 -16.21
N GLN A 343 -12.86 -41.72 -17.22
CA GLN A 343 -12.53 -41.59 -18.64
C GLN A 343 -12.42 -40.14 -19.14
N TRP A 344 -12.61 -39.15 -18.27
CA TRP A 344 -12.45 -37.71 -18.52
C TRP A 344 -11.30 -37.12 -17.71
N ARG A 345 -10.84 -35.92 -18.09
CA ARG A 345 -9.78 -35.19 -17.40
C ARG A 345 -9.88 -33.69 -17.61
N ALA A 346 -9.24 -32.93 -16.73
CA ALA A 346 -8.90 -31.54 -16.94
C ALA A 346 -7.65 -31.40 -17.84
N GLY A 347 -7.41 -30.19 -18.36
CA GLY A 347 -6.29 -29.86 -19.25
C GLY A 347 -4.92 -30.05 -18.61
N ASP A 348 -4.86 -29.88 -17.30
CA ASP A 348 -3.69 -30.08 -16.45
C ASP A 348 -3.60 -31.50 -15.86
N ASP A 349 -4.46 -32.42 -16.30
CA ASP A 349 -4.60 -33.78 -15.79
C ASP A 349 -4.99 -33.89 -14.29
N GLY A 350 -5.32 -32.77 -13.64
CA GLY A 350 -5.78 -32.71 -12.26
C GLY A 350 -7.24 -33.15 -12.06
N PRO A 351 -7.72 -33.18 -10.80
CA PRO A 351 -9.12 -33.45 -10.51
C PRO A 351 -10.00 -32.33 -11.06
N PHE A 352 -11.20 -32.67 -11.48
CA PHE A 352 -12.23 -31.73 -11.89
C PHE A 352 -13.59 -32.09 -11.29
N TRP A 353 -14.45 -31.08 -11.21
CA TRP A 353 -15.83 -31.17 -10.80
C TRP A 353 -16.70 -30.25 -11.66
N VAL A 354 -17.81 -30.78 -12.20
CA VAL A 354 -18.81 -30.00 -12.94
C VAL A 354 -20.20 -30.15 -12.32
N SER A 355 -20.60 -31.38 -11.98
CA SER A 355 -21.88 -31.64 -11.33
C SER A 355 -21.90 -32.99 -10.63
N ASP A 356 -22.54 -33.05 -9.46
CA ASP A 356 -22.87 -34.30 -8.76
C ASP A 356 -24.18 -34.93 -9.23
N THR A 357 -24.96 -34.19 -10.02
CA THR A 357 -26.15 -34.71 -10.67
C THR A 357 -25.82 -35.13 -12.10
N PRO A 358 -26.36 -36.26 -12.58
CA PRO A 358 -26.28 -36.60 -13.98
C PRO A 358 -26.81 -35.46 -14.84
N VAL A 359 -25.94 -34.94 -15.71
CA VAL A 359 -26.35 -33.89 -16.65
C VAL A 359 -27.01 -34.59 -17.85
N PRO A 360 -28.28 -34.29 -18.19
CA PRO A 360 -29.00 -35.06 -19.22
C PRO A 360 -28.36 -34.93 -20.60
N GLY A 361 -27.94 -36.06 -21.20
CA GLY A 361 -27.41 -36.13 -22.56
C GLY A 361 -25.99 -36.70 -22.66
N GLN A 362 -25.48 -36.78 -23.89
CA GLN A 362 -24.10 -37.18 -24.18
C GLN A 362 -23.13 -35.99 -24.20
N PRO A 363 -22.23 -35.82 -23.21
CA PRO A 363 -21.13 -34.87 -23.33
C PRO A 363 -20.18 -35.30 -24.45
N SER A 364 -19.40 -34.36 -25.00
CA SER A 364 -18.64 -34.58 -26.24
C SER A 364 -17.79 -35.85 -26.20
N THR A 365 -17.77 -36.59 -27.32
CA THR A 365 -16.92 -37.78 -27.48
C THR A 365 -15.61 -37.49 -28.20
N SER A 366 -15.40 -36.24 -28.63
CA SER A 366 -14.19 -35.85 -29.32
C SER A 366 -13.10 -35.61 -28.28
N ASN A 367 -11.98 -36.32 -28.38
CA ASN A 367 -10.78 -35.97 -27.62
C ASN A 367 -10.04 -34.90 -28.41
N CYS A 368 -9.93 -33.71 -27.84
CA CYS A 368 -9.01 -32.69 -28.29
C CYS A 368 -8.41 -32.04 -27.06
N GLN A 369 -7.08 -31.94 -27.07
CA GLN A 369 -6.32 -31.27 -26.03
C GLN A 369 -6.82 -29.82 -25.97
N ASN A 370 -7.27 -29.38 -24.79
CA ASN A 370 -7.74 -28.01 -24.54
C ASN A 370 -9.03 -27.66 -25.28
N CYS A 371 -9.92 -28.66 -25.41
CA CYS A 371 -11.28 -28.44 -25.85
C CYS A 371 -12.22 -28.11 -24.70
N SER A 372 -13.13 -27.22 -25.02
CA SER A 372 -14.01 -26.51 -24.11
C SER A 372 -15.44 -27.00 -24.16
N MET A 373 -16.09 -27.05 -23.00
CA MET A 373 -17.51 -27.28 -22.91
C MET A 373 -18.20 -26.06 -22.32
N TYR A 374 -19.38 -25.77 -22.87
CA TYR A 374 -20.22 -24.70 -22.35
C TYR A 374 -21.30 -25.33 -21.46
N TYR A 375 -21.44 -24.81 -20.25
CA TYR A 375 -22.45 -25.24 -19.29
C TYR A 375 -23.36 -24.06 -18.98
N GLU A 376 -24.65 -24.29 -19.01
CA GLU A 376 -25.63 -23.33 -18.53
C GLU A 376 -25.92 -23.63 -17.07
N TRP A 377 -25.76 -22.60 -16.26
CA TRP A 377 -25.96 -22.67 -14.82
C TRP A 377 -27.31 -22.05 -14.45
N ALA A 378 -28.02 -22.72 -13.55
CA ALA A 378 -29.20 -22.20 -12.87
C ALA A 378 -28.85 -20.99 -12.01
N ASN A 379 -29.88 -20.23 -11.64
CA ASN A 379 -29.76 -19.13 -10.66
C ASN A 379 -29.31 -19.60 -9.26
N ASP A 380 -29.39 -20.91 -8.96
CA ASP A 380 -28.90 -21.50 -7.71
C ASP A 380 -27.44 -21.99 -7.79
N GLY A 381 -26.75 -21.73 -8.91
CA GLY A 381 -25.35 -22.14 -9.10
C GLY A 381 -25.18 -23.62 -9.40
N MET A 382 -26.23 -24.33 -9.84
CA MET A 382 -26.13 -25.71 -10.33
C MET A 382 -26.18 -25.79 -11.86
N VAL A 383 -25.43 -26.70 -12.47
CA VAL A 383 -25.48 -26.92 -13.93
C VAL A 383 -26.85 -27.48 -14.34
N GLN A 384 -27.57 -26.79 -15.23
CA GLN A 384 -28.87 -27.25 -15.76
C GLN A 384 -28.73 -28.02 -17.07
N THR A 385 -27.89 -27.52 -17.95
CA THR A 385 -27.66 -28.10 -19.28
C THR A 385 -26.25 -27.79 -19.75
N TYR A 386 -25.85 -28.41 -20.84
CA TYR A 386 -24.55 -28.17 -21.47
C TYR A 386 -24.72 -28.15 -22.98
N ILE A 387 -23.78 -27.50 -23.65
CA ILE A 387 -23.65 -27.52 -25.10
C ILE A 387 -22.48 -28.42 -25.46
N ALA A 388 -22.80 -29.59 -26.01
CA ALA A 388 -21.82 -30.56 -26.49
C ALA A 388 -21.12 -30.05 -27.76
N LEU A 389 -19.82 -30.30 -27.87
CA LEU A 389 -19.04 -29.94 -29.05
C LEU A 389 -19.30 -30.83 -30.27
N GLY A 390 -19.28 -30.20 -31.45
CA GLY A 390 -18.89 -30.81 -32.72
C GLY A 390 -17.37 -30.91 -32.90
N GLN A 391 -16.89 -31.24 -34.09
CA GLN A 391 -15.44 -31.26 -34.38
C GLN A 391 -14.84 -29.85 -34.23
N GLY A 392 -13.90 -29.64 -33.29
CA GLY A 392 -13.07 -28.42 -33.22
C GLY A 392 -13.01 -27.64 -31.92
N GLY A 393 -13.76 -28.00 -30.86
CA GLY A 393 -13.77 -27.21 -29.62
C GLY A 393 -14.76 -26.05 -29.65
N PHE A 394 -15.17 -25.55 -28.48
CA PHE A 394 -15.90 -24.29 -28.34
C PHE A 394 -14.85 -23.18 -28.24
N SER A 395 -15.25 -21.95 -28.49
CA SER A 395 -14.40 -20.81 -28.19
C SER A 395 -15.25 -19.78 -27.48
N SER A 396 -14.66 -19.09 -26.52
CA SER A 396 -15.34 -18.06 -25.74
C SER A 396 -14.55 -16.77 -25.78
N HIS A 397 -15.28 -15.66 -25.79
CA HIS A 397 -14.69 -14.34 -25.52
C HIS A 397 -14.50 -14.10 -24.03
N ARG A 398 -15.20 -14.86 -23.18
CA ARG A 398 -15.25 -14.68 -21.73
C ARG A 398 -14.93 -15.98 -21.01
N PHE A 399 -14.00 -15.91 -20.09
CA PHE A 399 -13.58 -17.03 -19.26
C PHE A 399 -13.00 -16.52 -17.96
N LEU A 400 -13.00 -17.38 -16.94
CA LEU A 400 -12.33 -17.12 -15.68
C LEU A 400 -10.91 -17.68 -15.70
N CYS A 401 -10.02 -16.99 -15.01
CA CYS A 401 -8.75 -17.51 -14.57
C CYS A 401 -8.78 -17.68 -13.05
N ASP A 402 -8.09 -18.70 -12.54
CA ASP A 402 -7.84 -18.91 -11.12
C ASP A 402 -6.35 -19.17 -10.88
N ILE A 403 -5.87 -18.96 -9.66
CA ILE A 403 -4.46 -19.21 -9.36
C ILE A 403 -4.20 -20.69 -9.07
N GLY A 404 -5.17 -21.39 -8.47
CA GLY A 404 -5.08 -22.82 -8.28
C GLY A 404 -4.32 -23.34 -7.07
N ASP A 405 -3.76 -22.45 -6.25
CA ASP A 405 -2.90 -22.71 -5.10
C ASP A 405 -3.57 -23.44 -3.92
N LYS A 406 -4.90 -23.53 -3.89
CA LYS A 406 -5.63 -24.28 -2.87
C LYS A 406 -5.60 -25.80 -3.08
N TRP A 407 -5.17 -26.26 -4.25
CA TRP A 407 -5.19 -27.69 -4.63
C TRP A 407 -3.83 -28.24 -5.03
N GLU A 408 -2.75 -27.48 -4.82
CA GLU A 408 -1.36 -27.86 -5.13
C GLU A 408 -0.58 -28.38 -3.93
#